data_AF-A0A970LV75-F1
#
_entry.id   AF-A0A970LV75-F1
#
_cell.length_a   1.000
_cell.length_b   1.000
_cell.length_c   1.000
_cell.angle_alpha   90.00
_cell.angle_beta   90.00
_cell.angle_gamma   90.00
#
_symmetry.space_group_name_H-M   'P 1'
#
loop_
_entity.id
_entity.type
_entity.pdbx_description
1 polymer ?
#
loop_
_entity_poly.entity_id
_entity_poly.type
_entity_poly.pdbx_seq_one_letter_code
_entity_poly.pdbx_strand_id
1 'polypeptide(L)'
;MENSFQRITKSKTLTPLYMLFSLALASLSGYCFVLPMFKPVETPLDYAFYIAGGVGFVFFAFTFFNCIYQLFKPKNAFLVSDEGFLDLTNGGDGAGFIPWYNVRSIEMCGSSKKPYIGIRLADANEVIKVAGRSLEKQINAMLESGKPELVIRPFEIGCPLKQAFDIFTEGRNAYLRTVDHGDTNVLFGDSFSEAPKRQPKPKPIDETPETVIIPEKQEPPKKETAEVKTEVKADEKSIDELLAELAQSIGKNRKKLDGSERDSSGELNAELEKFLEKLKKNEKPGNK
;
A
#
# COMPACT_ATOMS: atom_id res chain seq x y z
N MET A 1 4.36 38.61 -2.77
CA MET A 1 3.08 38.03 -2.34
C MET A 1 3.43 36.67 -1.74
N GLU A 2 3.20 36.46 -0.45
CA GLU A 2 3.39 35.13 0.13
C GLU A 2 2.35 34.20 -0.49
N ASN A 3 2.80 33.15 -1.19
CA ASN A 3 1.91 32.10 -1.69
C ASN A 3 1.20 31.47 -0.48
N SER A 4 -0.04 31.90 -0.21
CA SER A 4 -0.80 31.43 0.93
C SER A 4 -1.35 30.03 0.62
N PHE A 5 -0.55 29.01 0.90
CA PHE A 5 -1.02 27.62 0.79
C PHE A 5 -2.09 27.34 1.84
N GLN A 6 -3.29 26.99 1.40
CA GLN A 6 -4.33 26.48 2.30
C GLN A 6 -4.08 24.99 2.55
N ARG A 7 -4.10 24.59 3.83
CA ARG A 7 -3.78 23.22 4.25
C ARG A 7 -5.04 22.51 4.71
N ILE A 8 -5.34 21.37 4.10
CA ILE A 8 -6.37 20.45 4.58
C ILE A 8 -5.65 19.29 5.25
N THR A 9 -5.90 19.06 6.54
CA THR A 9 -5.27 17.97 7.30
C THR A 9 -5.97 16.64 7.04
N LYS A 10 -5.29 15.51 7.30
CA LYS A 10 -5.90 14.17 7.28
C LYS A 10 -6.88 13.98 8.43
N SER A 11 -7.84 13.09 8.20
CA SER A 11 -8.76 12.66 9.26
C SER A 11 -8.02 11.95 10.39
N LYS A 12 -8.43 12.23 11.62
CA LYS A 12 -7.90 11.58 12.84
C LYS A 12 -8.84 10.49 13.35
N THR A 13 -9.97 10.23 12.69
CA THR A 13 -11.05 9.40 13.24
C THR A 13 -10.61 7.99 13.62
N LEU A 14 -9.69 7.39 12.86
CA LEU A 14 -9.16 6.06 13.15
C LEU A 14 -7.96 6.06 14.10
N THR A 15 -7.31 7.20 14.33
CA THR A 15 -6.10 7.28 15.15
C THR A 15 -6.31 6.81 16.59
N PRO A 16 -7.41 7.17 17.31
CA PRO A 16 -7.69 6.66 18.64
C PRO A 16 -7.88 5.13 18.68
N LEU A 17 -8.50 4.55 17.65
CA LEU A 17 -8.69 3.10 17.57
C LEU A 17 -7.33 2.38 17.45
N TYR A 18 -6.45 2.85 16.56
CA TYR A 18 -5.10 2.31 16.44
C TYR A 18 -4.27 2.51 17.71
N MET A 19 -4.48 3.62 18.42
CA MET A 19 -3.83 3.90 19.70
C MET A 19 -4.29 2.89 20.79
N LEU A 20 -5.59 2.62 20.91
CA LEU A 20 -6.10 1.62 21.85
C LEU A 20 -5.61 0.21 21.49
N PHE A 21 -5.61 -0.13 20.20
CA PHE A 21 -5.13 -1.42 19.73
C PHE A 21 -3.64 -1.63 19.99
N SER A 22 -2.80 -0.62 19.69
CA SER A 22 -1.36 -0.66 19.99
C SER A 22 -1.08 -0.73 21.48
N LEU A 23 -1.86 -0.05 22.32
CA LEU A 23 -1.77 -0.16 23.78
C LEU A 23 -2.11 -1.56 24.29
N ALA A 24 -3.17 -2.17 23.76
CA ALA A 24 -3.57 -3.54 24.11
C ALA A 24 -2.47 -4.55 23.72
N LEU A 25 -1.92 -4.43 22.51
CA LEU A 25 -0.82 -5.29 22.06
C LEU A 25 0.47 -5.05 22.84
N ALA A 26 0.81 -3.80 23.15
CA ALA A 26 1.95 -3.49 24.01
C ALA A 26 1.78 -4.11 25.40
N SER A 27 0.58 -4.04 25.98
CA SER A 27 0.29 -4.64 27.29
C SER A 27 0.41 -6.17 27.24
N LEU A 28 -0.10 -6.81 26.19
CA LEU A 28 0.02 -8.25 25.99
C LEU A 28 1.49 -8.68 25.77
N SER A 29 2.24 -7.96 24.95
CA SER A 29 3.67 -8.22 24.74
C SER A 29 4.49 -7.99 26.01
N GLY A 30 4.17 -6.95 26.79
CA GLY A 30 4.77 -6.70 28.10
C GLY A 30 4.48 -7.84 29.08
N TYR A 31 3.25 -8.36 29.09
CA TYR A 31 2.91 -9.54 29.89
C TYR A 31 3.73 -10.78 29.48
N CYS A 32 3.87 -11.05 28.18
CA CYS A 32 4.72 -12.14 27.68
C CYS A 32 6.21 -11.96 28.02
N PHE A 33 6.70 -10.72 28.08
CA PHE A 33 8.07 -10.40 28.45
C PHE A 33 8.32 -10.58 29.97
N VAL A 34 7.35 -10.21 30.79
CA VAL A 34 7.47 -10.21 32.26
C VAL A 34 7.19 -11.60 32.87
N LEU A 35 6.30 -12.40 32.26
CA LEU A 35 5.93 -13.72 32.77
C LEU A 35 7.13 -14.67 33.03
N PRO A 36 8.09 -14.83 32.10
CA PRO A 36 9.25 -15.68 32.30
C PRO A 36 10.23 -15.16 33.37
N MET A 37 10.07 -13.94 33.88
CA MET A 37 10.87 -13.44 35.00
C MET A 37 10.39 -14.00 36.35
N PHE A 38 9.11 -14.37 36.45
CA PHE A 38 8.51 -14.89 37.70
C PHE A 38 8.43 -16.42 37.76
N LYS A 39 8.68 -17.10 36.63
CA LYS A 39 8.74 -18.56 36.55
C LYS A 39 10.11 -18.97 36.03
N PRO A 40 10.77 -20.00 36.61
CA PRO A 40 12.03 -20.48 36.06
C PRO A 40 11.83 -20.85 34.58
N VAL A 41 12.72 -20.33 33.74
CA VAL A 41 12.72 -20.55 32.29
C VAL A 41 13.29 -21.96 32.06
N GLU A 42 12.42 -22.94 31.90
CA GLU A 42 12.82 -24.35 31.81
C GLU A 42 12.82 -24.85 30.35
N THR A 43 12.04 -24.21 29.47
CA THR A 43 11.86 -24.68 28.10
C THR A 43 12.35 -23.68 27.05
N PRO A 44 12.79 -24.16 25.87
CA PRO A 44 13.11 -23.28 24.73
C PRO A 44 11.93 -22.40 24.30
N LEU A 45 10.70 -22.85 24.58
CA LEU A 45 9.47 -22.11 24.32
C LEU A 45 9.41 -20.84 25.16
N ASP A 46 9.81 -20.91 26.44
CA ASP A 46 9.80 -19.77 27.36
C ASP A 46 10.77 -18.66 26.91
N TYR A 47 11.93 -19.03 26.37
CA TYR A 47 12.87 -18.09 25.76
C TYR A 47 12.28 -17.42 24.51
N ALA A 48 11.59 -18.18 23.66
CA ALA A 48 10.93 -17.62 22.49
C ALA A 48 9.83 -16.61 22.89
N PHE A 49 9.05 -16.92 23.92
CA PHE A 49 8.05 -16.00 24.48
C PHE A 49 8.67 -14.72 25.06
N TYR A 50 9.78 -14.84 25.78
CA TYR A 50 10.51 -13.69 26.32
C TYR A 50 11.00 -12.75 25.21
N ILE A 51 11.70 -13.30 24.20
CA ILE A 51 12.24 -12.51 23.08
C ILE A 51 11.10 -11.88 22.27
N ALA A 52 10.08 -12.66 21.92
CA ALA A 52 8.93 -12.16 21.17
C ALA A 52 8.16 -11.08 21.94
N GLY A 53 8.00 -11.26 23.26
CA GLY A 53 7.41 -10.25 24.15
C GLY A 53 8.21 -8.96 24.17
N GLY A 54 9.53 -9.03 24.30
CA GLY A 54 10.41 -7.85 24.30
C GLY A 54 10.38 -7.09 22.98
N VAL A 55 10.56 -7.79 21.85
CA VAL A 55 10.49 -7.18 20.50
C VAL A 55 9.11 -6.59 20.24
N GLY A 56 8.05 -7.33 20.58
CA GLY A 56 6.67 -6.88 20.45
C GLY A 56 6.41 -5.62 21.28
N PHE A 57 6.85 -5.60 22.54
CA PHE A 57 6.64 -4.46 23.44
C PHE A 57 7.28 -3.19 22.87
N VAL A 58 8.54 -3.27 22.43
CA VAL A 58 9.25 -2.11 21.83
C VAL A 58 8.53 -1.63 20.57
N PHE A 59 8.13 -2.54 19.68
CA PHE A 59 7.42 -2.20 18.45
C PHE A 59 6.05 -1.56 18.73
N PHE A 60 5.23 -2.17 19.58
CA PHE A 60 3.89 -1.66 19.87
C PHE A 60 3.91 -0.38 20.72
N ALA A 61 4.87 -0.22 21.63
CA ALA A 61 5.09 1.04 22.33
C ALA A 61 5.48 2.15 21.34
N PHE A 62 6.41 1.88 20.41
CA PHE A 62 6.78 2.84 19.37
C PHE A 62 5.57 3.26 18.51
N THR A 63 4.75 2.30 18.07
CA THR A 63 3.54 2.62 17.28
C THR A 63 2.53 3.43 18.08
N PHE A 64 2.34 3.12 19.37
CA PHE A 64 1.48 3.89 20.28
C PHE A 64 1.95 5.35 20.40
N PHE A 65 3.24 5.59 20.66
CA PHE A 65 3.79 6.94 20.73
C PHE A 65 3.71 7.68 19.39
N ASN A 66 3.89 6.98 18.27
CA ASN A 66 3.71 7.56 16.94
C ASN A 66 2.24 7.97 16.69
N CYS A 67 1.26 7.18 17.16
CA CYS A 67 -0.15 7.56 17.13
C CYS A 67 -0.42 8.83 17.96
N ILE A 68 0.15 8.92 19.17
CA ILE A 68 0.06 10.12 20.02
C ILE A 68 0.66 11.33 19.29
N TYR A 69 1.85 11.19 18.71
CA TYR A 69 2.50 12.26 17.95
C TYR A 69 1.61 12.76 16.80
N GLN A 70 0.96 11.86 16.07
CA GLN A 70 0.05 12.20 14.97
C GLN A 70 -1.25 12.88 15.42
N LEU A 71 -1.70 12.67 16.68
CA LEU A 71 -2.83 13.41 17.24
C LEU A 71 -2.50 14.89 17.41
N PHE A 72 -1.28 15.21 17.83
CA PHE A 72 -0.83 16.60 18.01
C PHE A 72 -0.38 17.25 16.70
N LYS A 73 0.27 16.51 15.81
CA LYS A 73 0.76 16.98 14.51
C LYS A 73 0.14 16.16 13.38
N PRO A 74 -1.12 16.45 12.98
CA PRO A 74 -1.73 15.74 11.86
C PRO A 74 -0.94 15.97 10.57
N LYS A 75 -0.87 14.93 9.76
CA LYS A 75 -0.32 15.02 8.40
C LYS A 75 -1.30 15.80 7.51
N ASN A 76 -0.78 16.47 6.48
CA ASN A 76 -1.61 17.12 5.47
C ASN A 76 -2.24 16.05 4.56
N ALA A 77 -3.52 16.23 4.24
CA ALA A 77 -4.24 15.50 3.20
C ALA A 77 -4.08 16.20 1.86
N PHE A 78 -4.30 17.52 1.84
CA PHE A 78 -4.16 18.34 0.65
C PHE A 78 -3.45 19.65 0.95
N LEU A 79 -2.67 20.13 0.00
CA LEU A 79 -2.16 21.50 -0.03
C LEU A 79 -2.75 22.19 -1.24
N VAL A 80 -3.51 23.26 -1.02
CA VAL A 80 -4.22 24.01 -2.06
C VAL A 80 -3.47 25.32 -2.28
N SER A 81 -3.21 25.65 -3.54
CA SER A 81 -2.43 26.81 -3.98
C SER A 81 -3.14 27.51 -5.14
N ASP A 82 -2.57 28.63 -5.59
CA ASP A 82 -3.14 29.40 -6.70
C ASP A 82 -2.99 28.70 -8.06
N GLU A 83 -2.04 27.78 -8.20
CA GLU A 83 -1.77 27.04 -9.45
C GLU A 83 -2.49 25.68 -9.51
N GLY A 84 -2.82 25.11 -8.34
CA GLY A 84 -3.41 23.79 -8.23
C GLY A 84 -3.48 23.28 -6.80
N PHE A 85 -3.64 21.96 -6.64
CA PHE A 85 -3.58 21.31 -5.35
C PHE A 85 -2.72 20.05 -5.38
N LEU A 86 -2.06 19.76 -4.27
CA LEU A 86 -1.25 18.56 -4.06
C LEU A 86 -2.02 17.56 -3.19
N ASP A 87 -2.22 16.35 -3.70
CA ASP A 87 -2.80 15.23 -2.96
C ASP A 87 -1.74 14.41 -2.21
N LEU A 88 -1.87 14.38 -0.88
CA LEU A 88 -0.98 13.68 0.05
C LEU A 88 -1.71 12.57 0.84
N THR A 89 -2.94 12.19 0.45
CA THR A 89 -3.80 11.24 1.17
C THR A 89 -3.16 9.87 1.40
N ASN A 90 -2.40 9.34 0.45
CA ASN A 90 -1.76 8.02 0.53
C ASN A 90 -0.26 8.07 0.86
N GLY A 91 0.10 8.65 2.00
CA GLY A 91 1.49 8.59 2.51
C GLY A 91 2.56 9.24 1.62
N GLY A 92 2.17 10.03 0.62
CA GLY A 92 3.06 10.59 -0.41
C GLY A 92 2.74 10.12 -1.83
N ASP A 93 2.04 8.98 -1.98
CA ASP A 93 1.63 8.38 -3.25
C ASP A 93 0.17 8.73 -3.61
N GLY A 94 -0.26 9.95 -3.31
CA GLY A 94 -1.55 10.46 -3.76
C GLY A 94 -1.57 10.67 -5.29
N ALA A 95 -2.54 11.44 -5.77
CA ALA A 95 -2.58 11.89 -7.16
C ALA A 95 -1.41 12.81 -7.58
N GLY A 96 -0.57 13.21 -6.63
CA GLY A 96 0.46 14.20 -6.86
C GLY A 96 -0.13 15.60 -7.00
N PHE A 97 0.59 16.47 -7.69
CA PHE A 97 0.14 17.84 -7.95
C PHE A 97 -0.82 17.86 -9.13
N ILE A 98 -2.00 18.44 -8.93
CA ILE A 98 -3.05 18.59 -9.94
C ILE A 98 -3.25 20.09 -10.17
N PRO A 99 -2.87 20.61 -11.34
CA PRO A 99 -3.05 22.01 -11.67
C PRO A 99 -4.51 22.34 -11.95
N TRP A 100 -4.92 23.58 -11.67
CA TRP A 100 -6.32 23.99 -11.85
C TRP A 100 -6.81 23.95 -13.30
N TYR A 101 -5.92 24.13 -14.27
CA TYR A 101 -6.26 24.00 -15.69
C TYR A 101 -6.79 22.60 -16.03
N ASN A 102 -6.33 21.58 -15.30
CA ASN A 102 -6.77 20.20 -15.49
C ASN A 102 -8.05 19.88 -14.71
N VAL A 103 -8.62 20.83 -13.96
CA VAL A 103 -9.85 20.63 -13.17
C VAL A 103 -11.06 21.16 -13.93
N ARG A 104 -11.85 20.24 -14.49
CA ARG A 104 -13.06 20.54 -15.28
C ARG A 104 -14.28 20.88 -14.43
N SER A 105 -14.52 20.18 -13.33
CA SER A 105 -15.58 20.54 -12.37
C SER A 105 -15.29 19.97 -10.98
N ILE A 106 -15.87 20.60 -9.97
CA ILE A 106 -15.84 20.14 -8.57
C ILE A 106 -17.29 20.07 -8.13
N GLU A 107 -17.73 18.90 -7.69
CA GLU A 107 -19.13 18.61 -7.41
C GLU A 107 -19.25 17.87 -6.07
N MET A 108 -20.31 18.15 -5.33
CA MET A 108 -20.69 17.33 -4.17
C MET A 108 -21.49 16.14 -4.68
N CYS A 109 -20.93 14.95 -4.55
CA CYS A 109 -21.49 13.72 -5.07
C CYS A 109 -21.85 12.75 -3.93
N GLY A 110 -22.55 11.68 -4.30
CA GLY A 110 -22.90 10.58 -3.38
C GLY A 110 -24.28 10.70 -2.76
N SER A 111 -24.64 9.66 -2.00
CA SER A 111 -25.91 9.63 -1.28
C SER A 111 -25.88 10.55 -0.06
N SER A 112 -27.05 11.00 0.41
CA SER A 112 -27.17 11.81 1.64
C SER A 112 -26.41 11.23 2.85
N LYS A 113 -26.31 9.89 2.95
CA LYS A 113 -25.61 9.20 4.04
C LYS A 113 -24.09 9.07 3.83
N LYS A 114 -23.62 9.18 2.59
CA LYS A 114 -22.21 9.00 2.21
C LYS A 114 -21.84 10.03 1.12
N PRO A 115 -21.82 11.33 1.45
CA PRO A 115 -21.40 12.35 0.52
C PRO A 115 -19.87 12.29 0.33
N TYR A 116 -19.41 12.73 -0.84
CA TYR A 116 -17.99 12.86 -1.18
C TYR A 116 -17.82 14.01 -2.18
N ILE A 117 -16.61 14.57 -2.29
CA ILE A 117 -16.30 15.55 -3.32
C ILE A 117 -15.82 14.78 -4.55
N GLY A 118 -16.46 15.01 -5.68
CA GLY A 118 -16.01 14.54 -6.99
C GLY A 118 -15.27 15.65 -7.72
N ILE A 119 -14.06 15.37 -8.18
CA ILE A 119 -13.29 16.27 -9.02
C ILE A 119 -13.21 15.64 -10.40
N ARG A 120 -13.73 16.36 -11.40
CA ARG A 120 -13.65 15.96 -12.80
C ARG A 120 -12.40 16.53 -13.46
N LEU A 121 -11.65 15.69 -14.13
CA LEU A 121 -10.42 16.09 -14.83
C LEU A 121 -10.69 16.44 -16.30
N ALA A 122 -9.85 17.31 -16.87
CA ALA A 122 -9.87 17.60 -18.31
C ALA A 122 -9.08 16.51 -19.08
N ASP A 123 -7.90 16.16 -18.59
CA ASP A 123 -7.09 15.03 -19.03
C ASP A 123 -6.64 14.19 -17.82
N ALA A 124 -7.28 13.02 -17.67
CA ALA A 124 -6.96 12.05 -16.64
C ALA A 124 -5.56 11.42 -16.85
N ASN A 125 -5.05 11.38 -18.09
CA ASN A 125 -3.77 10.75 -18.39
C ASN A 125 -2.59 11.54 -17.81
N GLU A 126 -2.72 12.87 -17.69
CA GLU A 126 -1.69 13.69 -17.03
C GLU A 126 -1.49 13.26 -15.57
N VAL A 127 -2.58 12.99 -14.86
CA VAL A 127 -2.54 12.54 -13.47
C VAL A 127 -2.04 11.11 -13.38
N ILE A 128 -2.48 10.22 -14.27
CA ILE A 128 -2.05 8.81 -14.31
C ILE A 128 -0.54 8.66 -14.49
N LYS A 129 0.09 9.52 -15.31
CA LYS A 129 1.55 9.47 -15.56
C LYS A 129 2.38 9.69 -14.30
N VAL A 130 1.87 10.48 -13.37
CA VAL A 130 2.55 10.83 -12.10
C VAL A 130 2.09 9.92 -10.97
N ALA A 131 0.83 9.47 -11.02
CA ALA A 131 0.21 8.64 -10.02
C ALA A 131 0.77 7.21 -9.96
N GLY A 132 0.68 6.58 -8.78
CA GLY A 132 0.98 5.16 -8.63
C GLY A 132 -0.07 4.26 -9.30
N ARG A 133 0.33 3.02 -9.65
CA ARG A 133 -0.52 1.99 -10.31
C ARG A 133 -1.89 1.76 -9.64
N SER A 134 -1.98 1.94 -8.33
CA SER A 134 -3.24 1.76 -7.59
C SER A 134 -4.25 2.86 -7.91
N LEU A 135 -3.79 4.10 -8.07
CA LEU A 135 -4.63 5.23 -8.38
C LEU A 135 -5.00 5.24 -9.87
N GLU A 136 -4.09 4.85 -10.76
CA GLU A 136 -4.39 4.63 -12.18
C GLU A 136 -5.59 3.69 -12.37
N LYS A 137 -5.58 2.53 -11.70
CA LYS A 137 -6.70 1.58 -11.74
C LYS A 137 -8.02 2.20 -11.25
N GLN A 138 -7.96 3.05 -10.23
CA GLN A 138 -9.14 3.73 -9.70
C GLN A 138 -9.67 4.76 -10.70
N ILE A 139 -8.79 5.59 -11.27
CA ILE A 139 -9.16 6.62 -12.26
C ILE A 139 -9.80 5.95 -13.48
N ASN A 140 -9.20 4.89 -14.02
CA ASN A 140 -9.73 4.16 -15.18
C ASN A 140 -11.11 3.54 -14.89
N ALA A 141 -11.29 2.92 -13.72
CA ALA A 141 -12.59 2.39 -13.32
C ALA A 141 -13.66 3.49 -13.14
N MET A 142 -13.28 4.68 -12.67
CA MET A 142 -14.20 5.81 -12.54
C MET A 142 -14.59 6.38 -13.91
N LEU A 143 -13.63 6.52 -14.83
CA LEU A 143 -13.85 6.91 -16.22
C LEU A 143 -14.84 5.97 -16.91
N GLU A 144 -14.62 4.66 -16.82
CA GLU A 144 -15.52 3.64 -17.41
C GLU A 144 -16.95 3.72 -16.86
N SER A 145 -17.09 4.11 -15.59
CA SER A 145 -18.39 4.24 -14.92
C SER A 145 -19.04 5.62 -15.04
N GLY A 146 -18.41 6.57 -15.75
CA GLY A 146 -18.89 7.95 -15.89
C GLY A 146 -18.87 8.78 -14.59
N LYS A 147 -18.19 8.28 -13.55
CA LYS A 147 -18.05 8.94 -12.25
C LYS A 147 -16.87 9.93 -12.28
N PRO A 148 -16.81 10.87 -11.33
CA PRO A 148 -15.65 11.75 -11.19
C PRO A 148 -14.36 10.95 -11.04
N GLU A 149 -13.32 11.36 -11.77
CA GLU A 149 -12.04 10.67 -11.87
C GLU A 149 -11.30 10.65 -10.52
N LEU A 150 -11.45 11.73 -9.75
CA LEU A 150 -10.91 11.84 -8.40
C LEU A 150 -12.05 12.01 -7.40
N VAL A 151 -11.93 11.30 -6.28
CA VAL A 151 -12.95 11.23 -5.24
C VAL A 151 -12.29 11.51 -3.90
N ILE A 152 -12.74 12.57 -3.22
CA ILE A 152 -12.30 12.92 -1.86
C ILE A 152 -13.38 12.54 -0.87
N ARG A 153 -13.06 11.63 0.04
CA ARG A 153 -14.01 11.06 1.00
C ARG A 153 -13.89 11.74 2.36
N PRO A 154 -14.98 11.84 3.15
CA PRO A 154 -14.95 12.50 4.45
C PRO A 154 -13.90 11.93 5.43
N PHE A 155 -13.60 10.64 5.36
CA PHE A 155 -12.61 10.01 6.24
C PHE A 155 -11.16 10.26 5.82
N GLU A 156 -10.90 10.88 4.66
CA GLU A 156 -9.55 11.22 4.22
C GLU A 156 -9.14 12.61 4.74
N ILE A 157 -10.11 13.47 5.04
CA ILE A 157 -9.94 14.84 5.48
C ILE A 157 -10.31 15.03 6.96
N GLY A 158 -9.62 15.96 7.62
CA GLY A 158 -9.82 16.30 9.03
C GLY A 158 -10.84 17.42 9.27
N CYS A 159 -11.34 18.04 8.21
CA CYS A 159 -12.35 19.10 8.27
C CYS A 159 -13.71 18.63 7.72
N PRO A 160 -14.81 19.36 7.98
CA PRO A 160 -16.10 19.07 7.37
C PRO A 160 -16.03 19.08 5.84
N LEU A 161 -16.71 18.11 5.20
CA LEU A 161 -16.68 17.96 3.74
C LEU A 161 -17.09 19.24 2.99
N LYS A 162 -18.07 19.99 3.52
CA LYS A 162 -18.49 21.27 2.96
C LYS A 162 -17.35 22.30 2.96
N GLN A 163 -16.61 22.39 4.06
CA GLN A 163 -15.47 23.31 4.15
C GLN A 163 -14.38 22.96 3.14
N ALA A 164 -14.06 21.66 3.00
CA ALA A 164 -13.12 21.23 1.97
C ALA A 164 -13.61 21.59 0.55
N PHE A 165 -14.90 21.35 0.27
CA PHE A 165 -15.51 21.72 -1.00
C PHE A 165 -15.45 23.22 -1.30
N ASP A 166 -15.72 24.05 -0.29
CA ASP A 166 -15.66 25.50 -0.42
C ASP A 166 -14.22 25.94 -0.75
N ILE A 167 -13.22 25.37 -0.08
CA ILE A 167 -11.78 25.62 -0.35
C ILE A 167 -11.40 25.28 -1.79
N PHE A 168 -11.77 24.07 -2.27
CA PHE A 168 -11.44 23.65 -3.63
C PHE A 168 -12.15 24.51 -4.68
N THR A 169 -13.43 24.82 -4.45
CA THR A 169 -14.23 25.65 -5.36
C THR A 169 -13.70 27.08 -5.41
N GLU A 170 -13.32 27.65 -4.27
CA GLU A 170 -12.72 28.99 -4.19
C GLU A 170 -11.38 29.03 -4.93
N GLY A 171 -10.48 28.08 -4.68
CA GLY A 171 -9.19 28.00 -5.37
C GLY A 171 -9.33 27.90 -6.88
N ARG A 172 -10.24 27.05 -7.37
CA ARG A 172 -10.53 26.94 -8.80
C ARG A 172 -11.14 28.23 -9.37
N ASN A 173 -12.08 28.86 -8.68
CA ASN A 173 -12.70 30.09 -9.15
C ASN A 173 -11.71 31.26 -9.17
N ALA A 174 -10.78 31.32 -8.22
CA ALA A 174 -9.69 32.29 -8.23
C ALA A 174 -8.83 32.10 -9.49
N TYR A 175 -8.42 30.87 -9.81
CA TYR A 175 -7.70 30.56 -11.04
C TYR A 175 -8.47 31.01 -12.29
N LEU A 176 -9.76 30.67 -12.42
CA LEU A 176 -10.57 31.05 -13.58
C LEU A 176 -10.66 32.58 -13.78
N ARG A 177 -10.75 33.35 -12.69
CA ARG A 177 -10.74 34.83 -12.78
C ARG A 177 -9.43 35.38 -13.33
N THR A 178 -8.29 34.76 -12.99
CA THR A 178 -6.98 35.19 -13.53
C THR A 178 -6.86 34.90 -15.02
N VAL A 179 -7.44 33.78 -15.47
CA VAL A 179 -7.44 33.39 -16.89
C VAL A 179 -8.37 34.30 -17.71
N ASP A 180 -9.57 34.60 -17.20
CA ASP A 180 -10.55 35.46 -17.87
C ASP A 180 -10.12 36.93 -17.96
N HIS A 181 -9.21 37.40 -17.09
CA HIS A 181 -8.70 38.77 -17.10
C HIS A 181 -7.48 38.99 -18.00
N GLY A 182 -7.06 37.97 -18.76
CA GLY A 182 -6.04 38.15 -19.79
C GLY A 182 -4.62 38.38 -19.25
N ASP A 183 -4.35 38.05 -17.98
CA ASP A 183 -2.99 37.92 -17.43
C ASP A 183 -2.32 36.65 -17.98
N THR A 184 -2.17 36.60 -19.31
CA THR A 184 -1.53 35.50 -20.05
C THR A 184 -0.03 35.41 -19.81
N ASN A 185 0.56 36.37 -19.09
CA ASN A 185 1.97 36.33 -18.69
C ASN A 185 2.29 35.28 -17.59
N VAL A 186 1.29 34.60 -17.02
CA VAL A 186 1.50 33.51 -16.06
C VAL A 186 1.33 32.12 -16.70
N LEU A 187 0.79 32.03 -17.92
CA LEU A 187 0.31 30.75 -18.47
C LEU A 187 1.25 30.01 -19.43
N PHE A 188 2.36 30.61 -19.86
CA PHE A 188 3.41 29.91 -20.63
C PHE A 188 4.81 30.41 -20.27
N GLY A 189 5.19 30.27 -19.00
CA GLY A 189 6.60 30.28 -18.65
C GLY A 189 7.20 28.94 -19.03
N ASP A 190 8.16 28.93 -19.95
CA ASP A 190 9.03 27.81 -20.38
C ASP A 190 9.88 27.20 -19.23
N SER A 191 9.38 27.20 -17.99
CA SER A 191 10.12 26.84 -16.77
C SER A 191 9.84 25.43 -16.26
N PHE A 192 8.92 24.67 -16.88
CA PHE A 192 8.62 23.28 -16.48
C PHE A 192 9.34 22.20 -17.31
N SER A 193 10.36 22.58 -18.09
CA SER A 193 11.27 21.62 -18.74
C SER A 193 12.40 21.13 -17.83
N GLU A 194 12.66 21.75 -16.67
CA GLU A 194 13.65 21.21 -15.74
C GLU A 194 12.96 20.30 -14.72
N ALA A 195 12.98 19.00 -15.02
CA ALA A 195 12.89 17.97 -13.99
C ALA A 195 13.78 18.42 -12.80
N PRO A 196 13.31 18.29 -11.54
CA PRO A 196 14.08 18.74 -10.39
C PRO A 196 15.47 18.13 -10.48
N LYS A 197 16.48 18.94 -10.81
CA LYS A 197 17.87 18.52 -10.82
C LYS A 197 18.10 17.96 -9.44
N ARG A 198 18.35 16.64 -9.37
CA ARG A 198 18.78 15.96 -8.16
C ARG A 198 19.79 16.86 -7.50
N GLN A 199 19.52 17.27 -6.26
CA GLN A 199 20.54 17.93 -5.45
C GLN A 199 21.83 17.11 -5.61
N PRO A 200 22.97 17.74 -5.94
CA PRO A 200 24.22 17.02 -6.02
C PRO A 200 24.38 16.30 -4.69
N LYS A 201 24.57 14.97 -4.76
CA LYS A 201 24.95 14.16 -3.60
C LYS A 201 26.01 14.96 -2.83
N PRO A 202 25.89 15.14 -1.51
CA PRO A 202 26.96 15.72 -0.73
C PRO A 202 28.24 14.98 -1.12
N LYS A 203 29.28 15.75 -1.48
CA LYS A 203 30.60 15.20 -1.80
C LYS A 203 30.99 14.25 -0.67
N PRO A 204 31.60 13.09 -0.97
CA PRO A 204 32.22 12.27 0.06
C PRO A 204 33.10 13.20 0.90
N ILE A 205 32.83 13.25 2.19
CA ILE A 205 33.78 13.81 3.14
C ILE A 205 35.03 12.94 2.98
N ASP A 206 36.15 13.57 2.63
CA ASP A 206 37.47 12.95 2.70
C ASP A 206 37.74 12.62 4.17
N GLU A 207 37.19 11.50 4.63
CA GLU A 207 37.66 10.80 5.80
C GLU A 207 38.93 10.06 5.38
N THR A 208 40.05 10.70 5.67
CA THR A 208 41.34 10.05 5.86
C THR A 208 41.13 8.69 6.54
N PRO A 209 41.49 7.56 5.91
CA PRO A 209 41.32 6.26 6.53
C PRO A 209 42.37 6.11 7.64
N GLU A 210 41.92 6.19 8.89
CA GLU A 210 42.66 5.58 9.99
C GLU A 210 42.80 4.09 9.70
N THR A 211 44.05 3.65 9.68
CA THR A 211 44.48 2.31 9.33
C THR A 211 44.12 1.37 10.48
N VAL A 212 42.91 0.81 10.46
CA VAL A 212 42.55 -0.29 11.37
C VAL A 212 43.04 -1.59 10.76
N ILE A 213 44.10 -2.12 11.36
CA ILE A 213 44.69 -3.43 11.10
C ILE A 213 43.66 -4.49 11.50
N ILE A 214 43.07 -5.18 10.53
CA ILE A 214 42.31 -6.42 10.76
C ILE A 214 43.22 -7.61 10.42
N PRO A 215 43.49 -8.51 11.38
CA PRO A 215 44.31 -9.68 11.11
C PRO A 215 43.58 -10.70 10.22
N GLU A 216 44.33 -11.10 9.20
CA GLU A 216 44.15 -12.19 8.26
C GLU A 216 43.64 -13.47 8.94
N LYS A 217 42.44 -13.92 8.55
CA LYS A 217 41.91 -15.24 8.93
C LYS A 217 41.90 -16.14 7.69
N GLN A 218 42.77 -17.13 7.76
CA GLN A 218 43.01 -18.18 6.77
C GLN A 218 41.74 -18.95 6.38
N GLU A 219 41.57 -19.15 5.08
CA GLU A 219 40.76 -20.21 4.48
C GLU A 219 41.55 -21.54 4.48
N PRO A 220 40.87 -22.67 4.68
CA PRO A 220 41.20 -23.85 3.87
C PRO A 220 39.92 -24.63 3.46
N PRO A 221 40.00 -25.70 2.65
CA PRO A 221 39.81 -25.65 1.20
C PRO A 221 38.58 -26.44 0.73
N LYS A 222 38.23 -26.22 -0.56
CA LYS A 222 37.30 -27.00 -1.37
C LYS A 222 37.50 -28.52 -1.26
N LYS A 223 36.38 -29.26 -1.21
CA LYS A 223 36.28 -30.63 -1.73
C LYS A 223 35.14 -30.76 -2.72
N GLU A 224 35.52 -31.24 -3.89
CA GLU A 224 34.73 -31.71 -5.03
C GLU A 224 34.01 -33.04 -4.74
N THR A 225 33.31 -33.52 -5.78
CA THR A 225 32.67 -34.84 -6.02
C THR A 225 31.27 -35.02 -5.42
N ALA A 226 30.27 -35.56 -6.13
CA ALA A 226 30.18 -36.10 -7.49
C ALA A 226 28.71 -36.13 -7.91
N GLU A 227 28.45 -35.99 -9.20
CA GLU A 227 27.18 -36.36 -9.84
C GLU A 227 26.92 -37.87 -9.71
N VAL A 228 25.70 -38.24 -9.36
CA VAL A 228 25.16 -39.58 -9.64
C VAL A 228 23.83 -39.40 -10.36
N LYS A 229 23.85 -39.70 -11.65
CA LYS A 229 22.67 -39.98 -12.47
C LYS A 229 22.10 -41.33 -12.05
N THR A 230 20.82 -41.36 -11.74
CA THR A 230 20.04 -42.62 -11.75
C THR A 230 18.74 -42.36 -12.50
N GLU A 231 18.65 -42.90 -13.71
CA GLU A 231 17.40 -43.15 -14.41
C GLU A 231 16.60 -44.19 -13.62
N VAL A 232 15.37 -43.85 -13.23
CA VAL A 232 14.34 -44.83 -12.88
C VAL A 232 13.09 -44.45 -13.66
N LYS A 233 12.75 -45.30 -14.64
CA LYS A 233 11.43 -45.34 -15.27
C LYS A 233 10.44 -45.92 -14.26
N ALA A 234 9.48 -45.11 -13.83
CA ALA A 234 8.23 -45.56 -13.26
C ALA A 234 7.14 -44.60 -13.77
N ASP A 235 6.03 -45.16 -14.26
CA ASP A 235 4.87 -44.42 -14.78
C ASP A 235 4.22 -43.59 -13.65
N GLU A 236 4.79 -42.43 -13.38
CA GLU A 236 4.16 -41.36 -12.62
C GLU A 236 3.63 -40.34 -13.61
N LYS A 237 2.30 -40.22 -13.71
CA LYS A 237 1.67 -39.10 -14.40
C LYS A 237 2.29 -37.82 -13.88
N SER A 238 2.87 -37.03 -14.78
CA SER A 238 3.58 -35.81 -14.37
C SER A 238 2.59 -34.86 -13.71
N ILE A 239 3.11 -34.01 -12.82
CA ILE A 239 2.31 -32.97 -12.15
C ILE A 239 1.56 -32.12 -13.18
N ASP A 240 2.14 -31.91 -14.36
CA ASP A 240 1.51 -31.16 -15.45
C ASP A 240 0.29 -31.90 -16.05
N GLU A 241 0.32 -33.24 -16.09
CA GLU A 241 -0.82 -34.05 -16.54
C GLU A 241 -1.96 -34.01 -15.50
N LEU A 242 -1.64 -34.01 -14.20
CA LEU A 242 -2.61 -33.84 -13.12
C LEU A 242 -3.23 -32.43 -13.11
N LEU A 243 -2.43 -31.40 -13.40
CA LEU A 243 -2.91 -30.02 -13.54
C LEU A 243 -3.81 -29.86 -14.77
N ALA A 244 -3.49 -30.52 -15.88
CA ALA A 244 -4.33 -30.55 -17.07
C ALA A 244 -5.67 -31.27 -16.84
N GLU A 245 -5.66 -32.36 -16.08
CA GLU A 245 -6.87 -33.11 -15.69
C GLU A 245 -7.77 -32.26 -14.75
N LEU A 246 -7.18 -31.51 -13.81
CA LEU A 246 -7.89 -30.56 -12.95
C LEU A 246 -8.52 -29.42 -13.77
N ALA A 247 -7.78 -28.83 -14.71
CA ALA A 247 -8.28 -27.76 -15.58
C ALA A 247 -9.46 -28.24 -16.45
N GLN A 248 -9.42 -29.47 -16.95
CA GLN A 248 -10.54 -30.07 -17.67
C GLN A 248 -11.76 -30.35 -16.79
N SER A 249 -11.57 -30.80 -15.54
CA SER A 249 -12.67 -31.03 -14.60
C SER A 249 -13.41 -29.73 -14.25
N ILE A 250 -12.64 -28.68 -13.94
CA ILE A 250 -13.17 -27.35 -13.62
C ILE A 250 -13.92 -26.77 -14.84
N GLY A 251 -13.37 -26.95 -16.05
CA GLY A 251 -14.01 -26.50 -17.30
C GLY A 251 -15.34 -27.19 -17.62
N LYS A 252 -15.46 -28.50 -17.35
CA LYS A 252 -16.71 -29.26 -17.53
C LYS A 252 -17.80 -28.84 -16.52
N ASN A 253 -17.42 -28.60 -15.27
CA ASN A 253 -18.38 -28.19 -14.25
C ASN A 253 -18.84 -26.73 -14.44
N ARG A 254 -17.99 -25.85 -14.99
CA ARG A 254 -18.39 -24.47 -15.33
C ARG A 254 -19.50 -24.40 -16.39
N LYS A 255 -19.57 -25.34 -17.33
CA LYS A 255 -20.69 -25.46 -18.29
C LYS A 255 -21.99 -25.98 -17.67
N LYS A 256 -21.93 -26.68 -16.53
CA LYS A 256 -23.11 -27.07 -15.75
C LYS A 256 -23.63 -25.94 -14.86
N LEU A 257 -22.78 -24.97 -14.50
CA LEU A 257 -23.12 -23.86 -13.61
C LEU A 257 -24.00 -22.77 -14.25
N ASP A 258 -24.15 -22.74 -15.58
CA ASP A 258 -25.02 -21.77 -16.28
C ASP A 258 -26.53 -22.15 -16.25
N GLY A 259 -26.92 -23.23 -15.55
CA GLY A 259 -28.29 -23.75 -15.61
C GLY A 259 -29.00 -24.05 -14.28
N SER A 260 -28.36 -23.93 -13.11
CA SER A 260 -29.00 -24.32 -11.84
C SER A 260 -28.29 -23.72 -10.62
N GLU A 261 -28.86 -22.66 -10.03
CA GLU A 261 -28.51 -22.19 -8.70
C GLU A 261 -29.04 -23.16 -7.63
N ARG A 262 -28.19 -24.08 -7.16
CA ARG A 262 -28.16 -24.58 -5.76
C ARG A 262 -26.96 -25.52 -5.56
N ASP A 263 -26.21 -25.26 -4.48
CA ASP A 263 -25.14 -26.09 -3.87
C ASP A 263 -23.87 -26.43 -4.67
N SER A 264 -23.44 -25.56 -5.59
CA SER A 264 -22.17 -25.73 -6.33
C SER A 264 -20.89 -25.61 -5.48
N SER A 265 -20.96 -24.98 -4.31
CA SER A 265 -19.80 -24.77 -3.43
C SER A 265 -19.35 -26.05 -2.72
N GLY A 266 -20.29 -26.97 -2.45
CA GLY A 266 -20.00 -28.24 -1.77
C GLY A 266 -19.28 -29.25 -2.66
N GLU A 267 -19.70 -29.35 -3.93
CA GLU A 267 -19.09 -30.26 -4.90
C GLU A 267 -17.66 -29.85 -5.28
N LEU A 268 -17.41 -28.55 -5.44
CA LEU A 268 -16.06 -28.01 -5.70
C LEU A 268 -15.09 -28.28 -4.55
N ASN A 269 -15.55 -28.17 -3.30
CA ASN A 269 -14.73 -28.47 -2.14
C ASN A 269 -14.42 -29.97 -2.03
N ALA A 270 -15.38 -30.84 -2.34
CA ALA A 270 -15.16 -32.29 -2.33
C ALA A 270 -14.19 -32.78 -3.43
N GLU A 271 -14.21 -32.15 -4.61
CA GLU A 271 -13.22 -32.43 -5.67
C GLU A 271 -11.82 -31.92 -5.29
N LEU A 272 -11.73 -30.75 -4.65
CA LEU A 272 -10.46 -30.19 -4.20
C LEU A 272 -9.82 -31.06 -3.11
N GLU A 273 -10.58 -31.56 -2.16
CA GLU A 273 -10.06 -32.49 -1.13
C GLU A 273 -9.58 -33.81 -1.72
N LYS A 274 -10.33 -34.39 -2.68
CA LYS A 274 -9.88 -35.60 -3.40
C LYS A 274 -8.59 -35.38 -4.18
N PHE A 275 -8.40 -34.19 -4.74
CA PHE A 275 -7.18 -33.83 -5.44
C PHE A 275 -5.99 -33.67 -4.48
N LEU A 276 -6.19 -33.02 -3.33
CA LEU A 276 -5.17 -32.88 -2.29
C LEU A 276 -4.76 -34.24 -1.70
N GLU A 277 -5.69 -35.18 -1.54
CA GLU A 277 -5.34 -36.55 -1.15
C GLU A 277 -4.51 -37.28 -2.20
N LYS A 278 -4.80 -37.11 -3.50
CA LYS A 278 -3.99 -37.69 -4.59
C LYS A 278 -2.57 -37.14 -4.59
N LEU A 279 -2.38 -35.84 -4.36
CA LEU A 279 -1.06 -35.21 -4.26
C LEU A 279 -0.28 -35.74 -3.06
N LYS A 280 -0.91 -35.86 -1.88
CA LYS A 280 -0.26 -36.44 -0.68
C LYS A 280 0.15 -37.90 -0.86
N LYS A 281 -0.57 -38.64 -1.72
CA LYS A 281 -0.26 -40.05 -2.02
C LYS A 281 0.91 -40.18 -2.99
N ASN A 282 1.11 -39.20 -3.87
CA ASN A 282 2.24 -39.15 -4.79
C ASN A 282 3.51 -38.52 -4.16
N GLU A 283 3.39 -37.74 -3.09
CA GLU A 283 4.53 -37.18 -2.34
C GLU A 283 5.21 -38.15 -1.36
N LYS A 284 4.86 -39.44 -1.35
CA LYS A 284 5.64 -40.45 -0.61
C LYS A 284 6.62 -41.18 -1.54
N PRO A 285 7.85 -40.67 -1.73
CA PRO A 285 8.92 -41.49 -2.29
C PRO A 285 9.35 -42.51 -1.24
N GLY A 286 9.63 -43.72 -1.71
CA GLY A 286 10.00 -44.87 -0.90
C GLY A 286 11.15 -44.58 0.06
N ASN A 287 10.91 -44.87 1.34
CA ASN A 287 11.97 -45.14 2.29
C ASN A 287 12.23 -46.64 2.24
N LYS A 288 13.13 -47.06 1.34
CA LYS A 288 13.94 -48.30 1.42
C LYS A 288 15.02 -48.28 0.34
#